data_AF-A0A8H6NH63-F1
#
_entry.id   AF-A0A8H6NH63-F1
#
_cell.length_a   1.000
_cell.length_b   1.000
_cell.length_c   1.000
_cell.angle_alpha   90.00
_cell.angle_beta   90.00
_cell.angle_gamma   90.00
#
_symmetry.space_group_name_H-M   'P 1'
#
loop_
_entity.id
_entity.type
_entity.pdbx_description
1 polymer ?
#
loop_
_entity_poly.entity_id
_entity_poly.type
_entity_poly.pdbx_seq_one_letter_code
_entity_poly.pdbx_strand_id
1 'polypeptide(L)'
;MDYSSSGSWPSQVPAPEKSSKLYIRDYPHRAIAIVSSTHALIFRYNFSSTAPANGSLTSLASRSRPKGGDGGPSKCMVEFTQVTKETLADYRPLTPRPIFGTLGLISVEGDVFLSVVTHATRVATLRPGETVERIASVAFFCLNSSEWDDVVSLDPLDSEMSDVNSVYGQNLRGREVTVEHPCTDLRKLLGNDNFDDSFLWNSFMISPLVQFRSRLLPQERDALDSSRFLTSAIRGFCRTMAIPQTSAPLKTRSTGLPSYLTVISRLSSRRAGTRFNSRGIDDDGNVANFVETETIYWSPGGTLFSYAQVRGSVPLFWEQTAELIPGKQNITVIRSPEGAQPAFNKHFDELERAYGAVHVVNLLSEGKPGEAQLSQLYHLA
;
A
#
# COMPACT_ATOMS: atom_id res chain seq x y z
N MET A 1 -10.46 5.48 38.78
CA MET A 1 -11.11 4.20 38.42
C MET A 1 -10.52 3.79 37.09
N ASP A 2 -9.47 2.98 37.19
CA ASP A 2 -8.64 2.53 36.08
C ASP A 2 -9.38 1.48 35.26
N TYR A 3 -9.56 1.74 33.96
CA TYR A 3 -9.92 0.72 32.97
C TYR A 3 -8.66 0.33 32.18
N SER A 4 -7.73 -0.32 32.86
CA SER A 4 -6.63 -1.06 32.25
C SER A 4 -7.00 -2.54 32.16
N SER A 5 -7.68 -2.92 31.08
CA SER A 5 -7.71 -4.32 30.63
C SER A 5 -7.68 -4.37 29.10
N SER A 6 -6.59 -3.89 28.52
CA SER A 6 -6.23 -4.24 27.15
C SER A 6 -5.86 -5.72 27.12
N GLY A 7 -6.78 -6.57 26.67
CA GLY A 7 -6.45 -7.94 26.30
C GLY A 7 -5.42 -7.92 25.16
N SER A 8 -4.14 -8.01 25.53
CA SER A 8 -3.06 -8.27 24.60
C SER A 8 -3.27 -9.67 24.07
N TRP A 9 -3.75 -9.79 22.83
CA TRP A 9 -3.66 -11.06 22.11
C TRP A 9 -2.18 -11.45 22.08
N PRO A 10 -1.78 -12.62 22.62
CA PRO A 10 -0.40 -13.06 22.51
C PRO A 10 -0.02 -13.09 21.02
N SER A 11 1.25 -12.84 20.72
CA SER A 11 1.84 -12.98 19.39
C SER A 11 1.56 -14.38 18.84
N GLN A 12 0.47 -14.52 18.09
CA GLN A 12 0.07 -15.80 17.52
C GLN A 12 0.97 -16.09 16.33
N VAL A 13 1.58 -17.28 16.33
CA VAL A 13 2.16 -17.87 15.13
C VAL A 13 1.08 -17.87 14.05
N PRO A 14 1.37 -17.47 12.80
CA PRO A 14 0.36 -17.46 11.75
C PRO A 14 -0.29 -18.84 11.67
N ALA A 15 -1.61 -18.87 11.46
CA ALA A 15 -2.29 -20.14 11.21
C ALA A 15 -1.54 -20.87 10.08
N PRO A 16 -1.30 -22.20 10.18
CA PRO A 16 -0.48 -22.94 9.21
C PRO A 16 -0.90 -22.71 7.76
N GLU A 17 -2.20 -22.49 7.54
CA GLU A 17 -2.86 -22.23 6.25
C GLU A 17 -2.67 -20.80 5.70
N LYS A 18 -2.04 -19.90 6.47
CA LYS A 18 -1.77 -18.50 6.13
C LYS A 18 -0.28 -18.16 6.14
N SER A 19 0.59 -19.15 6.33
CA SER A 19 2.02 -18.93 6.50
C SER A 19 2.80 -19.49 5.31
N SER A 20 3.70 -18.68 4.75
CA SER A 20 4.62 -19.12 3.71
C SER A 20 6.04 -19.26 4.28
N LYS A 21 6.84 -20.18 3.75
CA LYS A 21 8.24 -20.32 4.13
C LYS A 21 9.14 -19.64 3.13
N LEU A 22 10.25 -19.09 3.59
CA LEU A 22 11.29 -18.54 2.73
C LEU A 22 12.46 -19.50 2.61
N TYR A 23 12.89 -19.69 1.38
CA TYR A 23 14.04 -20.49 1.04
C TYR A 23 14.99 -19.68 0.17
N ILE A 24 16.28 -19.97 0.26
CA ILE A 24 17.33 -19.38 -0.54
C ILE A 24 18.19 -20.48 -1.16
N ARG A 25 18.64 -20.24 -2.38
CA ARG A 25 19.67 -21.02 -3.05
C ARG A 25 20.74 -20.05 -3.52
N ASP A 26 21.97 -20.23 -3.04
CA ASP A 26 23.08 -19.32 -3.35
C ASP A 26 23.82 -19.69 -4.65
N TYR A 27 23.85 -20.99 -5.02
CA TYR A 27 24.57 -21.53 -6.18
C TYR A 27 23.65 -22.40 -7.07
N PRO A 28 23.80 -22.43 -8.43
CA PRO A 28 24.73 -21.67 -9.28
C PRO A 28 24.30 -20.21 -9.54
N HIS A 29 23.03 -19.90 -9.27
CA HIS A 29 22.50 -18.54 -9.32
C HIS A 29 21.65 -18.32 -8.09
N ARG A 30 21.85 -17.14 -7.48
CA ARG A 30 21.10 -16.72 -6.30
C ARG A 30 19.61 -16.65 -6.61
N ALA A 31 18.82 -17.33 -5.79
CA ALA A 31 17.37 -17.36 -5.91
C ALA A 31 16.72 -17.40 -4.54
N ILE A 32 15.62 -16.67 -4.38
CA ILE A 32 14.78 -16.71 -3.18
C ILE A 32 13.42 -17.28 -3.58
N ALA A 33 12.90 -18.21 -2.80
CA ALA A 33 11.60 -18.83 -3.04
C ALA A 33 10.66 -18.60 -1.85
N ILE A 34 9.45 -18.12 -2.15
CA ILE A 34 8.33 -18.10 -1.21
C ILE A 34 7.52 -19.36 -1.45
N VAL A 35 7.35 -20.19 -0.42
CA VAL A 35 6.79 -21.54 -0.54
C VAL A 35 5.55 -21.68 0.32
N SER A 36 4.41 -22.00 -0.31
CA SER A 36 3.17 -22.42 0.35
C SER A 36 3.15 -23.95 0.49
N SER A 37 2.05 -24.51 0.98
CA SER A 37 1.91 -25.98 1.05
C SER A 37 1.81 -26.66 -0.32
N THR A 38 1.49 -25.91 -1.38
CA THR A 38 1.20 -26.47 -2.71
C THR A 38 2.09 -25.90 -3.81
N HIS A 39 2.50 -24.64 -3.71
CA HIS A 39 3.22 -23.93 -4.76
C HIS A 39 4.42 -23.16 -4.21
N ALA A 40 5.31 -22.77 -5.12
CA ALA A 40 6.45 -21.90 -4.86
C ALA A 40 6.43 -20.73 -5.85
N LEU A 41 6.73 -19.54 -5.34
CA LEU A 41 7.01 -18.34 -6.12
C LEU A 41 8.51 -18.05 -6.01
N ILE A 42 9.24 -18.26 -7.09
CA ILE A 42 10.70 -18.23 -7.14
C ILE A 42 11.16 -16.95 -7.83
N PHE A 43 12.06 -16.23 -7.17
CA PHE A 43 12.66 -14.99 -7.61
C PHE A 43 14.12 -15.27 -7.98
N ARG A 44 14.49 -15.01 -9.23
CA ARG A 44 15.87 -15.16 -9.71
C ARG A 44 16.36 -13.83 -10.26
N TYR A 45 17.53 -13.40 -9.82
CA TYR A 45 18.18 -12.25 -10.44
C TYR A 45 18.94 -12.69 -11.68
N ASN A 46 18.76 -12.00 -12.80
CA ASN A 46 19.53 -12.28 -14.01
C ASN A 46 20.44 -11.09 -14.35
N PHE A 47 21.75 -11.31 -14.34
CA PHE A 47 22.76 -10.36 -14.81
C PHE A 47 22.83 -10.30 -16.35
N SER A 48 22.26 -11.28 -17.06
CA SER A 48 22.33 -11.41 -18.53
C SER A 48 20.96 -11.19 -19.19
N SER A 49 20.97 -10.61 -20.39
CA SER A 49 19.79 -10.38 -21.24
C SER A 49 19.21 -11.64 -21.89
N THR A 50 19.73 -12.83 -21.57
CA THR A 50 19.33 -14.11 -22.19
C THR A 50 18.36 -14.89 -21.28
N ALA A 51 17.12 -15.06 -21.77
CA ALA A 51 16.09 -15.86 -21.10
C ALA A 51 16.33 -17.37 -21.36
N PRO A 52 16.32 -18.24 -20.34
CA PRO A 52 16.28 -19.69 -20.55
C PRO A 52 14.87 -20.13 -20.99
N ALA A 53 14.78 -21.09 -21.90
CA ALA A 53 13.53 -21.69 -22.35
C ALA A 53 13.14 -22.86 -21.43
N ASN A 54 12.13 -22.65 -20.58
CA ASN A 54 11.10 -23.60 -20.13
C ASN A 54 10.61 -23.26 -18.70
N GLY A 55 9.33 -22.91 -18.63
CA GLY A 55 8.62 -22.42 -17.45
C GLY A 55 7.79 -21.19 -17.83
N SER A 56 6.72 -20.89 -17.10
CA SER A 56 6.00 -19.61 -17.20
C SER A 56 6.91 -18.49 -16.65
N LEU A 57 7.95 -18.17 -17.40
CA LEU A 57 9.02 -17.26 -17.01
C LEU A 57 8.64 -15.88 -17.51
N THR A 58 8.55 -14.91 -16.59
CA THR A 58 8.50 -13.52 -17.02
C THR A 58 9.53 -12.66 -16.32
N SER A 59 10.29 -11.90 -17.11
CA SER A 59 11.21 -10.89 -16.60
C SER A 59 10.43 -9.65 -16.16
N LEU A 60 10.70 -9.19 -14.95
CA LEU A 60 10.21 -7.94 -14.37
C LEU A 60 11.37 -6.95 -14.40
N ALA A 61 11.24 -5.90 -15.21
CA ALA A 61 12.20 -4.80 -15.23
C ALA A 61 11.86 -3.83 -14.10
N SER A 62 12.81 -3.57 -13.19
CA SER A 62 12.68 -2.44 -12.26
C SER A 62 13.02 -1.14 -13.00
N ARG A 63 12.09 -0.18 -13.05
CA ARG A 63 12.38 1.15 -13.60
C ARG A 63 13.10 2.00 -12.55
N SER A 64 14.42 1.88 -12.47
CA SER A 64 15.27 2.94 -11.92
C SER A 64 15.78 3.82 -13.07
N ARG A 65 15.79 5.14 -12.89
CA ARG A 65 16.59 6.04 -13.75
C ARG A 65 18.05 5.79 -13.40
N PRO A 66 18.92 5.35 -14.32
CA PRO A 66 20.34 5.24 -14.03
C PRO A 66 20.94 6.66 -14.00
N LYS A 67 21.54 7.05 -12.87
CA LYS A 67 22.60 8.05 -12.87
C LYS A 67 23.92 7.29 -12.94
N GLY A 68 24.57 7.36 -14.10
CA GLY A 68 25.99 7.05 -14.30
C GLY A 68 26.43 5.64 -13.91
N GLY A 69 26.38 4.71 -14.87
CA GLY A 69 26.98 3.38 -14.77
C GLY A 69 26.38 2.46 -15.84
N ASP A 70 27.23 1.83 -16.64
CA ASP A 70 26.91 1.05 -17.85
C ASP A 70 26.21 -0.30 -17.58
N GLY A 71 25.29 -0.33 -16.61
CA GLY A 71 24.49 -1.50 -16.26
C GLY A 71 23.09 -1.41 -16.88
N GLY A 72 22.73 -2.37 -17.72
CA GLY A 72 21.35 -2.53 -18.20
C GLY A 72 20.34 -2.65 -17.04
N PRO A 73 19.02 -2.47 -17.29
CA PRO A 73 18.03 -2.48 -16.22
C PRO A 73 18.08 -3.80 -15.45
N SER A 74 18.19 -3.72 -14.12
CA SER A 74 18.10 -4.84 -13.20
C SER A 74 16.80 -5.61 -13.46
N LYS A 75 16.91 -6.88 -13.88
CA LYS A 75 15.77 -7.74 -14.23
C LYS A 75 15.63 -8.88 -13.22
N CYS A 76 14.54 -8.87 -12.48
CA CYS A 76 14.12 -9.99 -11.65
C CYS A 76 13.24 -10.92 -12.48
N MET A 77 13.59 -12.18 -12.59
CA MET A 77 12.72 -13.20 -13.18
C MET A 77 11.87 -13.82 -12.08
N VAL A 78 10.57 -13.96 -12.34
CA VAL A 78 9.62 -14.61 -11.42
C VAL A 78 9.07 -15.86 -12.08
N GLU A 79 9.03 -16.94 -11.31
CA GLU A 79 8.53 -18.26 -11.71
C GLU A 79 7.53 -18.74 -10.66
N PHE A 80 6.37 -19.24 -11.10
CA PHE A 80 5.36 -19.86 -10.23
C PHE A 80 5.22 -21.33 -10.62
N THR A 81 5.37 -22.22 -9.64
CA THR A 81 5.40 -23.66 -9.89
C THR A 81 4.86 -24.46 -8.70
N GLN A 82 4.46 -25.71 -8.93
CA GLN A 82 4.08 -26.62 -7.85
C GLN A 82 5.30 -27.08 -7.06
N VAL A 83 5.11 -27.29 -5.76
CA VAL A 83 6.17 -27.82 -4.88
C VAL A 83 6.29 -29.32 -5.12
N THR A 84 7.41 -29.75 -5.68
CA THR A 84 7.85 -31.15 -5.69
C THR A 84 9.12 -31.30 -4.85
N LYS A 85 9.54 -32.54 -4.60
CA LYS A 85 10.78 -32.81 -3.83
C LYS A 85 12.01 -32.24 -4.55
N GLU A 86 11.96 -32.18 -5.87
CA GLU A 86 13.03 -31.70 -6.74
C GLU A 86 13.08 -30.17 -6.77
N THR A 87 11.93 -29.48 -6.71
CA THR A 87 11.84 -28.01 -6.79
C THR A 87 12.70 -27.30 -5.72
N LEU A 88 12.81 -27.88 -4.53
CA LEU A 88 13.49 -27.30 -3.37
C LEU A 88 14.74 -28.08 -2.91
N ALA A 89 15.22 -29.04 -3.72
CA ALA A 89 16.32 -29.93 -3.31
C ALA A 89 17.60 -29.15 -2.94
N ASP A 90 17.90 -28.08 -3.68
CA ASP A 90 19.11 -27.26 -3.49
C ASP A 90 18.86 -25.99 -2.65
N TYR A 91 17.69 -25.88 -2.03
CA TYR A 91 17.28 -24.70 -1.28
C TYR A 91 17.41 -24.93 0.23
N ARG A 92 18.00 -23.95 0.94
CA ARG A 92 18.02 -23.91 2.40
C ARG A 92 16.98 -22.93 2.93
N PRO A 93 16.40 -23.14 4.12
CA PRO A 93 15.54 -22.15 4.76
C PRO A 93 16.29 -20.82 4.94
N LEU A 94 15.67 -19.72 4.52
CA LEU A 94 16.22 -18.36 4.68
C LEU A 94 15.81 -17.74 6.02
N THR A 95 14.59 -18.02 6.48
CA THR A 95 14.09 -17.55 7.78
C THR A 95 13.75 -18.72 8.69
N PRO A 96 13.99 -18.61 10.02
CA PRO A 96 13.66 -19.67 10.97
C PRO A 96 12.16 -19.81 11.21
N ARG A 97 11.38 -18.75 10.92
CA ARG A 97 9.93 -18.72 11.06
C ARG A 97 9.26 -18.45 9.71
N PRO A 98 8.04 -18.98 9.48
CA PRO A 98 7.23 -18.59 8.35
C PRO A 98 6.93 -17.09 8.33
N ILE A 99 6.73 -16.57 7.12
CA ILE A 99 6.28 -15.20 6.85
C ILE A 99 4.75 -15.17 6.65
N PHE A 100 4.17 -13.99 6.82
CA PHE A 100 2.74 -13.72 6.65
C PHE A 100 2.37 -13.29 5.22
N GLY A 101 3.36 -13.00 4.38
CA GLY A 101 3.16 -12.64 2.96
C GLY A 101 4.26 -11.71 2.43
N THR A 102 4.14 -11.28 1.17
CA THR A 102 5.07 -10.34 0.53
C THR A 102 4.43 -8.99 0.24
N LEU A 103 5.14 -7.90 0.56
CA LEU A 103 4.77 -6.54 0.18
C LEU A 103 5.17 -6.23 -1.27
N GLY A 104 6.11 -6.98 -1.83
CA GLY A 104 6.56 -6.85 -3.21
C GLY A 104 8.07 -6.68 -3.34
N LEU A 105 8.48 -6.06 -4.44
CA LEU A 105 9.88 -5.83 -4.81
C LEU A 105 10.20 -4.33 -4.78
N ILE A 106 11.38 -3.97 -4.29
CA ILE A 106 11.89 -2.60 -4.30
C ILE A 106 13.34 -2.59 -4.78
N SER A 107 13.72 -1.59 -5.56
CA SER A 107 15.10 -1.40 -6.01
C SER A 107 15.71 -0.17 -5.34
N VAL A 108 16.87 -0.33 -4.71
CA VAL A 108 17.61 0.73 -4.02
C VAL A 108 19.07 0.64 -4.48
N GLU A 109 19.61 1.73 -5.01
CA GLU A 109 21.02 1.83 -5.44
C GLU A 109 21.52 0.72 -6.42
N GLY A 110 20.59 0.11 -7.17
CA GLY A 110 20.90 -0.98 -8.12
C GLY A 110 20.65 -2.38 -7.57
N ASP A 111 20.48 -2.51 -6.26
CA ASP A 111 20.07 -3.74 -5.59
C ASP A 111 18.56 -3.91 -5.58
N VAL A 112 18.11 -5.15 -5.74
CA VAL A 112 16.68 -5.51 -5.76
C VAL A 112 16.37 -6.32 -4.52
N PHE A 113 15.44 -5.82 -3.71
CA PHE A 113 15.03 -6.43 -2.46
C PHE A 113 13.62 -7.00 -2.54
N LEU A 114 13.45 -8.20 -2.00
CA LEU A 114 12.15 -8.79 -1.69
C LEU A 114 11.71 -8.34 -0.28
N SER A 115 10.61 -7.62 -0.20
CA SER A 115 10.04 -7.13 1.07
C SER A 115 8.98 -8.10 1.59
N VAL A 116 9.20 -8.68 2.77
CA VAL A 116 8.33 -9.70 3.35
C VAL A 116 7.81 -9.33 4.73
N VAL A 117 6.58 -9.73 5.03
CA VAL A 117 5.97 -9.52 6.35
C VAL A 117 6.39 -10.66 7.27
N THR A 118 7.31 -10.41 8.19
CA THR A 118 7.80 -11.42 9.15
C THR A 118 6.90 -11.52 10.38
N HIS A 119 6.16 -10.46 10.70
CA HIS A 119 5.22 -10.48 11.82
C HIS A 119 3.99 -9.64 11.53
N ALA A 120 2.81 -10.18 11.88
CA ALA A 120 1.55 -9.47 11.86
C ALA A 120 0.64 -9.89 13.02
N THR A 121 -0.25 -8.99 13.44
CA THR A 121 -1.18 -9.20 14.55
C THR A 121 -2.61 -8.97 14.07
N ARG A 122 -3.53 -9.88 14.38
CA ARG A 122 -4.94 -9.69 14.00
C ARG A 122 -5.54 -8.50 14.74
N VAL A 123 -6.16 -7.58 14.00
CA VAL A 123 -6.80 -6.36 14.55
C VAL A 123 -8.31 -6.30 14.32
N ALA A 124 -8.81 -7.05 13.35
CA ALA A 124 -10.23 -7.10 13.03
C ALA A 124 -10.64 -8.48 12.50
N THR A 125 -11.93 -8.78 12.67
CA THR A 125 -12.62 -9.96 12.12
C THR A 125 -13.94 -9.46 11.57
N LEU A 126 -14.02 -9.19 10.26
CA LEU A 126 -15.21 -8.62 9.65
C LEU A 126 -16.39 -9.60 9.77
N ARG A 127 -16.10 -10.88 9.53
CA ARG A 127 -17.02 -12.02 9.60
C ARG A 127 -16.20 -13.24 10.03
N PRO A 128 -16.83 -14.33 10.49
CA PRO A 128 -16.12 -15.59 10.73
C PRO A 128 -15.27 -15.99 9.51
N GLY A 129 -13.95 -16.15 9.71
CA GLY A 129 -12.99 -16.47 8.64
C GLY A 129 -12.35 -15.27 7.92
N GLU A 130 -12.99 -14.10 7.93
CA GLU A 130 -12.49 -12.88 7.29
C GLU A 130 -11.78 -11.99 8.32
N THR A 131 -10.46 -11.91 8.25
CA THR A 131 -9.63 -11.20 9.23
C THR A 131 -8.77 -10.13 8.58
N VAL A 132 -8.44 -9.10 9.35
CA VAL A 132 -7.46 -8.08 8.98
C VAL A 132 -6.32 -8.12 9.98
N GLU A 133 -5.10 -8.18 9.48
CA GLU A 133 -3.88 -8.16 10.25
C GLU A 133 -3.14 -6.83 10.12
N ARG A 134 -2.59 -6.33 11.23
CA ARG A 134 -1.65 -5.22 11.27
C ARG A 134 -0.23 -5.78 11.16
N ILE A 135 0.49 -5.33 10.14
CA ILE A 135 1.92 -5.59 9.96
C ILE A 135 2.68 -5.02 11.15
N ALA A 136 3.45 -5.86 11.83
CA ALA A 136 4.25 -5.50 12.99
C ALA A 136 5.75 -5.48 12.69
N SER A 137 6.21 -6.34 11.77
CA SER A 137 7.61 -6.38 11.33
C SER A 137 7.70 -6.78 9.86
N VAL A 138 8.67 -6.20 9.18
CA VAL A 138 9.03 -6.47 7.78
C VAL A 138 10.52 -6.79 7.72
N ALA A 139 10.91 -7.66 6.79
CA ALA A 139 12.32 -7.89 6.45
C ALA A 139 12.53 -7.70 4.95
N PHE A 140 13.75 -7.34 4.56
CA PHE A 140 14.15 -7.13 3.18
C PHE A 140 15.28 -8.10 2.85
N PHE A 141 15.10 -8.89 1.80
CA PHE A 141 16.12 -9.84 1.34
C PHE A 141 16.59 -9.44 -0.05
N CYS A 142 17.88 -9.14 -0.19
CA CYS A 142 18.46 -8.78 -1.46
C CYS A 142 18.45 -10.00 -2.41
N LEU A 143 18.14 -9.79 -3.68
CA LEU A 143 18.10 -10.84 -4.70
C LEU A 143 19.42 -10.96 -5.47
N ASN A 144 20.21 -9.89 -5.51
CA ASN A 144 21.43 -9.81 -6.33
C ASN A 144 22.74 -9.75 -5.55
N SER A 145 22.73 -9.41 -4.24
CA SER A 145 23.96 -9.35 -3.41
C SER A 145 23.78 -9.98 -2.03
N SER A 146 24.64 -10.93 -1.66
CA SER A 146 24.62 -11.59 -0.34
C SER A 146 25.22 -10.72 0.78
N GLU A 147 25.75 -9.54 0.45
CA GLU A 147 26.33 -8.60 1.41
C GLU A 147 25.34 -8.16 2.50
N TRP A 148 24.05 -8.22 2.19
CA TRP A 148 22.96 -7.80 3.08
C TRP A 148 22.40 -8.91 3.96
N ASP A 149 22.88 -10.15 3.84
CA ASP A 149 22.27 -11.32 4.50
C ASP A 149 22.54 -11.36 6.00
N ASP A 150 23.66 -10.80 6.43
CA ASP A 150 24.10 -10.74 7.83
C ASP A 150 23.90 -9.34 8.46
N VAL A 151 23.33 -8.39 7.72
CA VAL A 151 23.06 -7.05 8.23
C VAL A 151 21.84 -7.10 9.14
N VAL A 152 22.09 -7.16 10.44
CA VAL A 152 21.05 -7.11 11.48
C VAL A 152 20.24 -5.81 11.31
N SER A 153 18.92 -5.94 11.15
CA SER A 153 18.01 -4.80 11.06
C SER A 153 18.14 -3.95 12.33
N LEU A 154 18.65 -2.72 12.19
CA LEU A 154 18.66 -1.74 13.26
C LEU A 154 17.21 -1.41 13.62
N ASP A 155 16.87 -1.52 14.90
CA ASP A 155 15.55 -1.13 15.41
C ASP A 155 15.32 0.38 15.14
N PRO A 156 14.09 0.83 14.81
CA PRO A 156 13.83 2.20 14.34
C PRO A 156 14.06 3.34 15.35
N LEU A 157 14.65 3.07 16.52
CA LEU A 157 14.76 4.02 17.62
C LEU A 157 16.01 4.94 17.53
N ASP A 158 16.96 4.69 16.63
CA ASP A 158 18.27 5.37 16.64
C ASP A 158 18.51 6.38 15.49
N SER A 159 17.54 6.65 14.63
CA SER A 159 17.76 7.46 13.40
C SER A 159 17.23 8.90 13.44
N GLU A 160 17.19 9.56 14.59
CA GLU A 160 16.86 10.99 14.71
C GLU A 160 18.10 11.88 14.91
N MET A 161 19.12 11.82 14.04
CA MET A 161 20.16 12.88 14.04
C MET A 161 21.09 12.89 12.82
N SER A 162 20.59 13.22 11.62
CA SER A 162 21.45 13.75 10.54
C SER A 162 20.67 14.23 9.32
N ASP A 163 20.02 15.40 9.40
CA ASP A 163 19.53 16.12 8.22
C ASP A 163 19.94 17.59 8.29
N VAL A 164 21.13 17.92 7.77
CA VAL A 164 21.49 19.31 7.46
C VAL A 164 22.45 19.36 6.26
N ASN A 165 22.12 20.21 5.29
CA ASN A 165 22.93 20.75 4.18
C ASN A 165 22.98 19.98 2.84
N SER A 166 22.23 20.45 1.84
CA SER A 166 22.73 21.52 0.93
C SER A 166 21.87 21.70 -0.33
N VAL A 167 21.70 22.97 -0.70
CA VAL A 167 20.95 23.53 -1.84
C VAL A 167 21.94 24.09 -2.88
N TYR A 168 21.63 24.02 -4.20
CA TYR A 168 21.69 25.11 -5.23
C TYR A 168 22.08 24.70 -6.68
N GLY A 169 21.33 25.24 -7.66
CA GLY A 169 21.69 25.51 -9.10
C GLY A 169 20.81 24.83 -10.17
N GLN A 170 19.75 25.43 -10.78
CA GLN A 170 19.64 26.32 -11.99
C GLN A 170 20.32 25.78 -13.29
N ASN A 171 19.82 25.82 -14.55
CA ASN A 171 18.64 26.37 -15.27
C ASN A 171 18.60 25.89 -16.78
N LEU A 172 17.41 25.83 -17.42
CA LEU A 172 17.02 26.01 -18.88
C LEU A 172 17.59 25.04 -19.97
N ARG A 173 16.96 24.58 -21.07
CA ARG A 173 15.71 24.80 -21.85
C ARG A 173 15.54 23.63 -22.89
N GLY A 174 14.31 23.31 -23.35
CA GLY A 174 14.06 22.55 -24.60
C GLY A 174 12.69 21.87 -24.66
N ARG A 175 11.82 22.27 -25.61
CA ARG A 175 10.41 21.85 -25.77
C ARG A 175 10.29 20.94 -27.00
N GLU A 176 9.77 19.71 -26.87
CA GLU A 176 9.16 18.97 -27.99
C GLU A 176 8.27 17.78 -27.58
N VAL A 177 7.03 17.81 -28.11
CA VAL A 177 6.00 16.79 -28.39
C VAL A 177 5.92 15.52 -27.51
N THR A 178 4.83 15.40 -26.76
CA THR A 178 4.42 14.20 -26.01
C THR A 178 3.89 13.11 -26.95
N VAL A 179 4.66 12.04 -27.13
CA VAL A 179 4.16 10.78 -27.68
C VAL A 179 3.58 9.97 -26.53
N GLU A 180 2.24 9.90 -26.46
CA GLU A 180 1.52 9.05 -25.52
C GLU A 180 1.70 7.57 -25.87
N HIS A 181 1.87 6.75 -24.82
CA HIS A 181 2.16 5.34 -24.94
C HIS A 181 0.88 4.54 -25.27
N PRO A 182 0.91 3.59 -26.24
CA PRO A 182 -0.27 2.85 -26.73
C PRO A 182 -0.83 1.80 -25.75
N CYS A 183 -0.50 1.89 -24.46
CA CYS A 183 -1.02 1.01 -23.41
C CYS A 183 -1.59 1.78 -22.22
N THR A 184 -1.68 3.12 -22.32
CA THR A 184 -2.27 3.98 -21.27
C THR A 184 -3.76 3.65 -21.08
N ASP A 185 -4.44 3.25 -22.16
CA ASP A 185 -5.84 2.81 -22.12
C ASP A 185 -6.03 1.34 -21.72
N LEU A 186 -5.01 0.48 -21.93
CA LEU A 186 -5.06 -0.92 -21.48
C LEU A 186 -4.84 -1.06 -19.96
N ARG A 187 -4.20 -0.06 -19.31
CA ARG A 187 -4.11 0.02 -17.84
C ARG A 187 -5.47 0.37 -17.19
N LYS A 188 -6.40 0.94 -17.95
CA LYS A 188 -7.78 1.22 -17.50
C LYS A 188 -8.73 0.04 -17.69
N LEU A 189 -8.31 -1.04 -18.35
CA LEU A 189 -9.22 -2.09 -18.83
C LEU A 189 -8.89 -3.53 -18.42
N LEU A 190 -7.74 -3.79 -17.75
CA LEU A 190 -7.27 -5.15 -17.46
C LEU A 190 -7.15 -5.51 -15.98
N GLY A 191 -8.02 -4.99 -15.12
CA GLY A 191 -8.07 -5.41 -13.72
C GLY A 191 -9.38 -5.05 -13.03
N ASN A 192 -10.51 -5.57 -13.52
CA ASN A 192 -11.72 -5.63 -12.70
C ASN A 192 -11.46 -6.58 -11.51
N ASP A 193 -10.87 -6.01 -10.47
CA ASP A 193 -10.84 -6.47 -9.08
C ASP A 193 -10.72 -5.18 -8.25
N ASN A 194 -11.83 -4.47 -8.05
CA ASN A 194 -12.25 -3.57 -6.95
C ASN A 194 -11.26 -2.83 -6.02
N PHE A 195 -9.97 -2.73 -6.34
CA PHE A 195 -8.99 -2.00 -5.55
C PHE A 195 -8.76 -0.64 -6.19
N ASP A 196 -9.26 0.40 -5.54
CA ASP A 196 -8.77 1.75 -5.79
C ASP A 196 -7.30 1.79 -5.39
N ASP A 197 -6.41 1.80 -6.39
CA ASP A 197 -4.96 1.96 -6.23
C ASP A 197 -4.60 3.14 -5.32
N SER A 198 -5.53 4.11 -5.17
CA SER A 198 -5.38 5.22 -4.24
C SER A 198 -5.12 4.78 -2.81
N PHE A 199 -5.64 3.64 -2.35
CA PHE A 199 -5.50 3.18 -0.97
C PHE A 199 -4.51 2.03 -0.80
N LEU A 200 -3.98 1.50 -1.91
CA LEU A 200 -2.97 0.45 -1.90
C LEU A 200 -1.59 1.06 -1.61
N TRP A 201 -1.16 1.00 -0.36
CA TRP A 201 0.08 1.62 0.10
C TRP A 201 1.32 1.02 -0.57
N ASN A 202 1.36 -0.30 -0.73
CA ASN A 202 2.46 -1.01 -1.38
C ASN A 202 2.28 -1.17 -2.89
N SER A 203 1.42 -0.37 -3.54
CA SER A 203 1.13 -0.46 -4.99
C SER A 203 2.41 -0.45 -5.83
N PHE A 204 3.35 0.45 -5.52
CA PHE A 204 4.65 0.52 -6.18
C PHE A 204 5.45 -0.79 -6.08
N MET A 205 5.54 -1.37 -4.87
CA MET A 205 6.31 -2.59 -4.63
C MET A 205 5.66 -3.83 -5.23
N ILE A 206 4.33 -3.94 -5.15
CA ILE A 206 3.59 -5.13 -5.56
C ILE A 206 3.27 -5.14 -7.05
N SER A 207 3.27 -3.97 -7.71
CA SER A 207 2.92 -3.81 -9.13
C SER A 207 3.60 -4.83 -10.06
N PRO A 208 4.93 -5.09 -9.97
CA PRO A 208 5.57 -6.11 -10.81
C PRO A 208 4.96 -7.51 -10.65
N LEU A 209 4.55 -7.88 -9.44
CA LEU A 209 3.93 -9.18 -9.14
C LEU A 209 2.47 -9.24 -9.58
N VAL A 210 1.74 -8.13 -9.49
CA VAL A 210 0.38 -8.02 -10.05
C VAL A 210 0.42 -8.16 -11.58
N GLN A 211 1.42 -7.55 -12.24
CA GLN A 211 1.62 -7.72 -13.68
C GLN A 211 2.06 -9.14 -14.07
N PHE A 212 2.79 -9.83 -13.19
CA PHE A 212 3.07 -11.26 -13.38
C PHE A 212 1.76 -12.07 -13.28
N ARG A 213 0.97 -11.88 -12.22
CA ARG A 213 -0.34 -12.53 -12.02
C ARG A 213 -1.27 -12.34 -13.22
N SER A 214 -1.34 -11.15 -13.81
CA SER A 214 -2.25 -10.86 -14.93
C SER A 214 -1.90 -11.60 -16.22
N ARG A 215 -0.66 -12.07 -16.36
CA ARG A 215 -0.16 -12.83 -17.52
C ARG A 215 -0.30 -14.35 -17.35
N LEU A 216 -0.62 -14.82 -16.15
CA LEU A 216 -0.87 -16.24 -15.88
C LEU A 216 -2.21 -16.70 -16.48
N LEU A 217 -2.25 -17.99 -16.82
CA LEU A 217 -3.50 -18.68 -17.17
C LEU A 217 -4.48 -18.62 -15.99
N PRO A 218 -5.81 -18.65 -16.21
CA PRO A 218 -6.80 -18.54 -15.13
C PRO A 218 -6.59 -19.55 -13.99
N GLN A 219 -6.30 -20.81 -14.30
CA GLN A 219 -6.05 -21.85 -13.29
C GLN A 219 -4.79 -21.57 -12.45
N GLU A 220 -3.71 -21.08 -13.08
CA GLU A 220 -2.48 -20.70 -12.37
C GLU A 220 -2.68 -19.44 -11.52
N ARG A 221 -3.50 -18.50 -12.00
CA ARG A 221 -3.90 -17.31 -11.25
C ARG A 221 -4.66 -17.68 -9.98
N ASP A 222 -5.66 -18.55 -10.09
CA ASP A 222 -6.44 -19.03 -8.95
C ASP A 222 -5.55 -19.77 -7.94
N ALA A 223 -4.58 -20.56 -8.43
CA ALA A 223 -3.59 -21.23 -7.60
C ALA A 223 -2.64 -20.24 -6.89
N LEU A 224 -2.21 -19.18 -7.58
CA LEU A 224 -1.37 -18.12 -7.01
C LEU A 224 -2.13 -17.36 -5.91
N ASP A 225 -3.39 -16.99 -6.16
CA ASP A 225 -4.23 -16.26 -5.22
C ASP A 225 -4.55 -17.12 -3.98
N SER A 226 -4.84 -18.40 -4.20
CA SER A 226 -5.03 -19.37 -3.12
C SER A 226 -3.78 -19.58 -2.28
N SER A 227 -2.58 -19.38 -2.87
CA SER A 227 -1.30 -19.48 -2.17
C SER A 227 -1.00 -18.28 -1.28
N ARG A 228 -1.75 -17.18 -1.40
CA ARG A 228 -1.64 -15.97 -0.55
C ARG A 228 -0.22 -15.39 -0.46
N PHE A 229 0.54 -15.47 -1.54
CA PHE A 229 1.88 -14.87 -1.56
C PHE A 229 1.82 -13.34 -1.57
N LEU A 230 0.88 -12.78 -2.32
CA LEU A 230 0.75 -11.35 -2.55
C LEU A 230 -0.08 -10.70 -1.42
N THR A 231 0.49 -9.69 -0.75
CA THR A 231 -0.19 -8.97 0.35
C THR A 231 -0.53 -7.55 -0.08
N SER A 232 -1.82 -7.22 -0.12
CA SER A 232 -2.28 -5.83 -0.24
C SER A 232 -2.22 -5.14 1.12
N ALA A 233 -1.52 -4.01 1.21
CA ALA A 233 -1.40 -3.24 2.43
C ALA A 233 -2.09 -1.88 2.29
N ILE A 234 -2.81 -1.49 3.33
CA ILE A 234 -3.36 -0.13 3.49
C ILE A 234 -2.58 0.59 4.58
N ARG A 235 -2.57 1.93 4.52
CA ARG A 235 -2.17 2.78 5.65
C ARG A 235 -3.42 3.34 6.31
N GLY A 236 -3.55 3.22 7.63
CA GLY A 236 -4.68 3.80 8.36
C GLY A 236 -5.05 3.00 9.60
N PHE A 237 -6.34 2.72 9.78
CA PHE A 237 -6.88 2.09 10.98
C PHE A 237 -7.85 0.95 10.63
N CYS A 238 -7.89 -0.09 11.45
CA CYS A 238 -8.89 -1.15 11.33
C CYS A 238 -9.14 -1.77 12.71
N ARG A 239 -10.42 -1.90 13.10
CA ARG A 239 -10.81 -2.59 14.33
C ARG A 239 -12.22 -3.12 14.26
N THR A 240 -12.43 -4.32 14.79
CA THR A 240 -13.76 -4.88 15.05
C THR A 240 -14.11 -4.84 16.52
N MET A 241 -15.37 -4.55 16.82
CA MET A 241 -16.00 -4.73 18.11
C MET A 241 -17.16 -5.71 17.99
N ALA A 242 -17.24 -6.67 18.92
CA ALA A 242 -18.40 -7.54 19.04
C ALA A 242 -19.55 -6.81 19.73
N ILE A 243 -20.72 -6.84 19.13
CA ILE A 243 -21.96 -6.32 19.69
C ILE A 243 -22.75 -7.51 20.27
N PRO A 244 -22.98 -7.52 21.59
CA PRO A 244 -23.81 -8.54 22.23
C PRO A 244 -25.21 -8.57 21.63
N GLN A 245 -25.83 -9.74 21.59
CA GLN A 245 -27.18 -9.92 21.02
C GLN A 245 -28.23 -9.03 21.69
N THR A 246 -28.08 -8.75 22.99
CA THR A 246 -28.98 -7.85 23.74
C THR A 246 -28.93 -6.40 23.28
N SER A 247 -27.82 -5.97 22.67
CA SER A 247 -27.58 -4.60 22.17
C SER A 247 -27.57 -4.54 20.64
N ALA A 248 -27.76 -5.68 19.96
CA ALA A 248 -27.70 -5.73 18.51
C ALA A 248 -28.93 -5.01 17.92
N PRO A 249 -28.73 -4.10 16.94
CA PRO A 249 -29.83 -3.36 16.32
C PRO A 249 -30.79 -4.28 15.54
N LEU A 250 -30.30 -5.43 15.07
CA LEU A 250 -31.10 -6.43 14.37
C LEU A 250 -31.29 -7.67 15.25
N LYS A 251 -32.54 -7.99 15.55
CA LYS A 251 -32.91 -9.22 16.24
C LYS A 251 -32.89 -10.37 15.24
N THR A 252 -31.87 -11.22 15.32
CA THR A 252 -31.77 -12.45 14.51
C THR A 252 -32.29 -13.63 15.32
N ARG A 253 -32.78 -14.69 14.65
CA ARG A 253 -33.06 -15.96 15.33
C ARG A 253 -31.77 -16.45 15.98
N SER A 254 -31.84 -16.89 17.24
CA SER A 254 -30.66 -17.19 18.06
C SER A 254 -29.71 -18.17 17.40
N THR A 255 -28.63 -17.65 16.80
CA THR A 255 -27.47 -18.43 16.33
C THR A 255 -26.43 -18.61 17.43
N GLY A 256 -26.60 -17.95 18.59
CA GLY A 256 -25.61 -17.89 19.67
C GLY A 256 -24.37 -17.04 19.35
N LEU A 257 -24.21 -16.53 18.13
CA LEU A 257 -23.07 -15.70 17.72
C LEU A 257 -23.35 -14.21 17.95
N PRO A 258 -22.33 -13.39 18.28
CA PRO A 258 -22.46 -11.93 18.34
C PRO A 258 -22.51 -11.32 16.95
N SER A 259 -23.03 -10.09 16.85
CA SER A 259 -22.84 -9.24 15.67
C SER A 259 -21.48 -8.54 15.74
N TYR A 260 -20.96 -8.07 14.61
CA TYR A 260 -19.70 -7.35 14.53
C TYR A 260 -19.90 -5.95 13.94
N LEU A 261 -19.29 -4.95 14.58
CA LEU A 261 -19.13 -3.61 14.03
C LEU A 261 -17.64 -3.39 13.78
N THR A 262 -17.27 -3.12 12.54
CA THR A 262 -15.90 -2.90 12.11
C THR A 262 -15.76 -1.50 11.55
N VAL A 263 -14.71 -0.79 11.95
CA VAL A 263 -14.34 0.50 11.34
C VAL A 263 -13.00 0.31 10.64
N ILE A 264 -12.94 0.68 9.36
CA ILE A 264 -11.75 0.67 8.53
C ILE A 264 -11.52 2.08 8.01
N SER A 265 -10.36 2.67 8.29
CA SER A 265 -9.94 3.95 7.71
C SER A 265 -8.72 3.72 6.82
N ARG A 266 -8.78 4.18 5.58
CA ARG A 266 -7.74 4.05 4.55
C ARG A 266 -7.22 5.43 4.16
N LEU A 267 -5.92 5.66 4.28
CA LEU A 267 -5.25 6.90 3.85
C LEU A 267 -4.77 6.74 2.42
N SER A 268 -5.11 7.70 1.56
CA SER A 268 -4.70 7.69 0.17
C SER A 268 -3.20 7.93 -0.01
N SER A 269 -2.61 7.23 -0.97
CA SER A 269 -1.22 7.35 -1.41
C SER A 269 -1.04 8.31 -2.59
N ARG A 270 -2.13 8.77 -3.25
CA ARG A 270 -2.06 9.60 -4.47
C ARG A 270 -1.32 10.92 -4.25
N ARG A 271 -1.50 11.52 -3.07
CA ARG A 271 -0.77 12.71 -2.65
C ARG A 271 -0.12 12.51 -1.29
N ALA A 272 0.83 11.59 -1.26
CA ALA A 272 1.67 11.36 -0.09
C ALA A 272 2.66 12.52 0.12
N GLY A 273 2.84 12.93 1.37
CA GLY A 273 3.82 13.93 1.78
C GLY A 273 3.81 14.10 3.29
N THR A 274 4.85 14.73 3.85
CA THR A 274 4.92 14.93 5.30
C THR A 274 3.84 15.90 5.76
N ARG A 275 3.30 15.65 6.95
CA ARG A 275 2.38 16.56 7.64
C ARG A 275 3.08 17.94 7.69
N PHE A 276 2.38 19.00 7.28
CA PHE A 276 2.87 20.38 7.12
C PHE A 276 3.55 20.75 5.79
N ASN A 277 4.07 19.81 4.98
CA ASN A 277 4.65 20.13 3.66
C ASN A 277 3.70 19.86 2.49
N SER A 278 2.69 19.00 2.67
CA SER A 278 1.72 18.71 1.61
C SER A 278 0.30 19.01 2.09
N ARG A 279 -0.25 20.12 1.58
CA ARG A 279 -1.61 20.62 1.84
C ARG A 279 -2.30 20.94 0.52
N GLY A 280 -3.62 21.08 0.58
CA GLY A 280 -4.43 21.48 -0.56
C GLY A 280 -4.65 20.41 -1.61
N ILE A 281 -4.80 20.84 -2.86
CA ILE A 281 -4.98 20.06 -4.10
C ILE A 281 -3.75 20.14 -5.02
N ASP A 282 -3.50 19.10 -5.82
CA ASP A 282 -2.48 19.10 -6.88
C ASP A 282 -3.14 19.31 -8.26
N ASP A 283 -2.32 19.42 -9.30
CA ASP A 283 -2.80 19.58 -10.68
C ASP A 283 -3.64 18.41 -11.18
N ASP A 284 -3.50 17.24 -10.55
CA ASP A 284 -4.25 16.04 -10.87
C ASP A 284 -5.56 15.91 -10.09
N GLY A 285 -5.94 16.88 -9.27
CA GLY A 285 -7.19 16.85 -8.49
C GLY A 285 -7.09 16.06 -7.18
N ASN A 286 -5.90 15.61 -6.79
CA ASN A 286 -5.72 14.85 -5.56
C ASN A 286 -5.48 15.78 -4.38
N VAL A 287 -6.28 15.63 -3.33
CA VAL A 287 -6.10 16.39 -2.09
C VAL A 287 -5.19 15.65 -1.13
N ALA A 288 -4.35 16.42 -0.41
CA ALA A 288 -3.50 15.85 0.62
C ALA A 288 -4.34 15.31 1.80
N ASN A 289 -3.85 14.28 2.49
CA ASN A 289 -4.53 13.64 3.62
C ASN A 289 -5.95 13.14 3.31
N PHE A 290 -6.21 12.70 2.08
CA PHE A 290 -7.48 12.07 1.73
C PHE A 290 -7.62 10.73 2.44
N VAL A 291 -8.69 10.57 3.22
CA VAL A 291 -9.00 9.38 4.01
C VAL A 291 -10.43 8.97 3.74
N GLU A 292 -10.63 7.69 3.48
CA GLU A 292 -11.95 7.05 3.47
C GLU A 292 -12.10 6.23 4.76
N THR A 293 -13.21 6.39 5.46
CA THR A 293 -13.57 5.61 6.64
C THR A 293 -14.87 4.87 6.38
N GLU A 294 -14.80 3.55 6.43
CA GLU A 294 -15.91 2.63 6.22
C GLU A 294 -16.32 2.01 7.56
N THR A 295 -17.61 2.14 7.89
CA THR A 295 -18.24 1.44 9.02
C THR A 295 -19.03 0.26 8.49
N ILE A 296 -18.62 -0.95 8.89
CA ILE A 296 -19.19 -2.21 8.45
C ILE A 296 -19.91 -2.86 9.63
N TYR A 297 -21.18 -3.21 9.45
CA TYR A 297 -21.92 -4.02 10.39
C TYR A 297 -22.21 -5.38 9.78
N TRP A 298 -21.89 -6.45 10.51
CA TRP A 298 -22.23 -7.82 10.15
C TRP A 298 -23.06 -8.45 11.26
N SER A 299 -24.06 -9.24 10.88
CA SER A 299 -24.82 -10.06 11.81
C SER A 299 -24.83 -11.53 11.39
N PRO A 300 -24.95 -12.47 12.35
CA PRO A 300 -25.07 -13.90 12.05
C PRO A 300 -26.30 -14.27 11.21
N GLY A 301 -27.31 -13.40 11.17
CA GLY A 301 -28.50 -13.58 10.33
C GLY A 301 -28.24 -13.33 8.84
N GLY A 302 -27.01 -13.03 8.46
CA GLY A 302 -26.60 -12.77 7.07
C GLY A 302 -26.65 -11.30 6.67
N THR A 303 -27.17 -10.40 7.51
CA THR A 303 -27.17 -8.97 7.20
C THR A 303 -25.77 -8.42 7.26
N LEU A 304 -25.39 -7.73 6.19
CA LEU A 304 -24.17 -6.95 6.04
C LEU A 304 -24.54 -5.54 5.62
N PHE A 305 -23.99 -4.55 6.30
CA PHE A 305 -24.12 -3.14 5.97
C PHE A 305 -22.74 -2.51 5.91
N SER A 306 -22.55 -1.57 4.99
CA SER A 306 -21.35 -0.74 4.87
C SER A 306 -21.76 0.72 4.63
N TYR A 307 -21.06 1.62 5.30
CA TYR A 307 -21.21 3.06 5.14
C TYR A 307 -19.86 3.74 5.10
N ALA A 308 -19.57 4.44 3.99
CA ALA A 308 -18.32 5.15 3.79
C ALA A 308 -18.47 6.66 4.02
N GLN A 309 -17.45 7.26 4.62
CA GLN A 309 -17.30 8.71 4.77
C GLN A 309 -15.89 9.09 4.33
N VAL A 310 -15.75 10.20 3.61
CA VAL A 310 -14.45 10.71 3.17
C VAL A 310 -14.09 12.02 3.87
N ARG A 311 -12.79 12.24 4.03
CA ARG A 311 -12.22 13.48 4.56
C ARG A 311 -10.94 13.78 3.80
N GLY A 312 -10.72 15.03 3.41
CA GLY A 312 -9.48 15.47 2.77
C GLY A 312 -9.09 16.89 3.17
N SER A 313 -7.94 17.35 2.68
CA SER A 313 -7.60 18.77 2.71
C SER A 313 -8.58 19.57 1.83
N VAL A 314 -8.77 20.85 2.15
CA VAL A 314 -9.56 21.76 1.29
C VAL A 314 -9.00 21.71 -0.14
N PRO A 315 -9.82 21.48 -1.18
CA PRO A 315 -9.39 21.28 -2.56
C PRO A 315 -8.94 22.58 -3.26
N LEU A 316 -8.11 23.37 -2.59
CA LEU A 316 -7.49 24.59 -3.12
C LEU A 316 -5.98 24.45 -3.12
N PHE A 317 -5.28 25.25 -3.91
CA PHE A 317 -3.81 25.30 -3.85
C PHE A 317 -3.38 26.20 -2.70
N TRP A 318 -2.98 25.61 -1.58
CA TRP A 318 -2.53 26.35 -0.40
C TRP A 318 -1.42 25.61 0.35
N GLU A 319 -0.62 26.39 1.06
CA GLU A 319 0.50 25.92 1.86
C GLU A 319 0.36 26.41 3.31
N GLN A 320 1.03 25.70 4.21
CA GLN A 320 1.04 26.03 5.62
C GLN A 320 2.46 26.12 6.13
N THR A 321 2.95 27.33 6.37
CA THR A 321 4.30 27.56 6.89
C THR A 321 4.25 27.73 8.39
N ALA A 322 5.14 27.05 9.12
CA ALA A 322 5.34 27.31 10.54
C ALA A 322 6.05 28.68 10.70
N GLU A 323 5.48 29.57 11.50
CA GLU A 323 6.17 30.80 11.87
C GLU A 323 7.14 30.55 13.03
N LEU A 324 8.09 31.48 13.24
CA LEU A 324 9.06 31.45 14.35
C LEU A 324 8.38 31.45 15.74
N ILE A 325 7.11 31.84 15.81
CA ILE A 325 6.31 31.84 17.04
C ILE A 325 5.63 30.47 17.18
N PRO A 326 5.88 29.71 18.28
CA PRO A 326 5.23 28.44 18.52
C PRO A 326 3.70 28.55 18.46
N GLY A 327 3.08 27.70 17.65
CA GLY A 327 1.61 27.64 17.50
C GLY A 327 1.01 28.61 16.48
N LYS A 328 1.79 29.53 15.90
CA LYS A 328 1.32 30.38 14.80
C LYS A 328 1.67 29.74 13.46
N GLN A 329 0.64 29.44 12.67
CA GLN A 329 0.75 28.84 11.35
C GLN A 329 0.19 29.81 10.33
N ASN A 330 0.98 30.13 9.30
CA ASN A 330 0.53 30.98 8.21
C ASN A 330 -0.03 30.12 7.08
N ILE A 331 -1.25 30.43 6.64
CA ILE A 331 -1.90 29.77 5.50
C ILE A 331 -1.80 30.73 4.32
N THR A 332 -1.17 30.27 3.25
CA THR A 332 -1.00 31.05 2.03
C THR A 332 -1.63 30.30 0.87
N VAL A 333 -2.53 30.98 0.16
CA VAL A 333 -3.10 30.46 -1.10
C VAL A 333 -2.12 30.81 -2.22
N ILE A 334 -1.71 29.80 -2.98
CA ILE A 334 -0.59 29.91 -3.93
C ILE A 334 -1.04 30.01 -5.40
N ARG A 335 -2.34 29.88 -5.68
CA ARG A 335 -2.92 30.08 -7.02
C ARG A 335 -4.21 30.86 -6.95
N SER A 336 -4.52 31.59 -8.04
CA SER A 336 -5.80 32.28 -8.16
C SER A 336 -6.96 31.28 -8.31
N PRO A 337 -8.21 31.68 -8.03
CA PRO A 337 -9.39 30.83 -8.24
C PRO A 337 -9.45 30.25 -9.66
N GLU A 338 -9.17 31.07 -10.68
CA GLU A 338 -9.21 30.65 -12.09
C GLU A 338 -8.14 29.59 -12.40
N GLY A 339 -6.96 29.71 -11.78
CA GLY A 339 -5.89 28.71 -11.89
C GLY A 339 -6.13 27.44 -11.09
N ALA A 340 -7.04 27.47 -10.11
CA ALA A 340 -7.41 26.33 -9.28
C ALA A 340 -8.60 25.54 -9.84
N GLN A 341 -9.48 26.20 -10.59
CA GLN A 341 -10.74 25.65 -11.11
C GLN A 341 -10.61 24.28 -11.79
N PRO A 342 -9.63 24.04 -12.70
CA PRO A 342 -9.56 22.76 -13.40
C PRO A 342 -9.30 21.57 -12.45
N ALA A 343 -8.41 21.76 -11.47
CA ALA A 343 -8.12 20.74 -10.47
C ALA A 343 -9.30 20.53 -9.51
N PHE A 344 -9.96 21.63 -9.10
CA PHE A 344 -11.15 21.58 -8.26
C PHE A 344 -12.28 20.78 -8.93
N ASN A 345 -12.58 21.06 -10.19
CA ASN A 345 -13.57 20.32 -10.97
C ASN A 345 -13.21 18.84 -11.05
N LYS A 346 -11.94 18.53 -11.40
CA LYS A 346 -11.46 17.15 -11.47
C LYS A 346 -11.62 16.42 -10.14
N HIS A 347 -11.36 17.08 -9.02
CA HIS A 347 -11.55 16.51 -7.68
C HIS A 347 -13.00 16.13 -7.41
N PHE A 348 -13.94 17.04 -7.67
CA PHE A 348 -15.37 16.74 -7.46
C PHE A 348 -15.92 15.74 -8.48
N ASP A 349 -15.49 15.79 -9.74
CA ASP A 349 -15.82 14.78 -10.74
C ASP A 349 -15.38 13.38 -10.30
N GLU A 350 -14.20 13.26 -9.67
CA GLU A 350 -13.71 12.00 -9.11
C GLU A 350 -14.49 11.57 -7.87
N LEU A 351 -14.80 12.49 -6.95
CA LEU A 351 -15.62 12.19 -5.78
C LEU A 351 -17.03 11.74 -6.16
N GLU A 352 -17.68 12.42 -7.09
CA GLU A 352 -19.02 12.08 -7.54
C GLU A 352 -19.04 10.74 -8.28
N ARG A 353 -18.01 10.47 -9.09
CA ARG A 353 -17.85 9.17 -9.75
C ARG A 353 -17.66 8.03 -8.75
N ALA A 354 -16.92 8.27 -7.66
CA ALA A 354 -16.60 7.24 -6.68
C ALA A 354 -17.72 7.03 -5.63
N TYR A 355 -18.38 8.11 -5.19
CA TYR A 355 -19.28 8.10 -4.03
C TYR A 355 -20.72 8.53 -4.34
N GLY A 356 -21.00 9.01 -5.57
CA GLY A 356 -22.29 9.58 -5.91
C GLY A 356 -22.47 10.99 -5.34
N ALA A 357 -23.62 11.27 -4.73
CA ALA A 357 -23.89 12.60 -4.19
C ALA A 357 -22.92 12.95 -3.04
N VAL A 358 -22.21 14.06 -3.17
CA VAL A 358 -21.22 14.54 -2.18
C VAL A 358 -21.83 15.64 -1.33
N HIS A 359 -21.87 15.45 -0.01
CA HIS A 359 -22.24 16.48 0.95
C HIS A 359 -21.01 16.93 1.73
N VAL A 360 -20.63 18.19 1.57
CA VAL A 360 -19.41 18.74 2.18
C VAL A 360 -19.73 19.41 3.51
N VAL A 361 -19.01 19.02 4.56
CA VAL A 361 -19.09 19.62 5.89
C VAL A 361 -17.80 20.38 6.16
N ASN A 362 -17.88 21.70 6.26
CA ASN A 362 -16.75 22.56 6.58
C ASN A 362 -16.81 23.00 8.05
N LEU A 363 -15.72 22.74 8.79
CA LEU A 363 -15.56 23.12 10.21
C LEU A 363 -14.36 24.05 10.44
N LEU A 364 -13.85 24.68 9.37
CA LEU A 364 -12.79 25.69 9.48
C LEU A 364 -13.26 26.89 10.29
N SER A 365 -12.37 27.43 11.12
CA SER A 365 -12.70 28.48 12.09
C SER A 365 -12.74 29.86 11.44
N GLU A 366 -13.87 30.56 11.56
CA GLU A 366 -13.99 31.97 11.17
C GLU A 366 -13.05 32.90 11.95
N GLY A 367 -12.74 32.55 13.21
CA GLY A 367 -11.81 33.32 14.06
C GLY A 367 -10.33 33.25 13.64
N LYS A 368 -9.99 32.44 12.62
CA LYS A 368 -8.64 32.29 12.11
C LYS A 368 -8.60 32.80 10.66
N PRO A 369 -7.93 33.94 10.37
CA PRO A 369 -7.99 34.58 9.06
C PRO A 369 -7.67 33.64 7.88
N GLY A 370 -6.66 32.79 8.00
CA GLY A 370 -6.29 31.85 6.94
C GLY A 370 -7.32 30.74 6.71
N GLU A 371 -7.96 30.22 7.76
CA GLU A 371 -9.01 29.20 7.63
C GLU A 371 -10.32 29.81 7.09
N ALA A 372 -10.64 31.04 7.49
CA ALA A 372 -11.76 31.81 6.96
C ALA A 372 -11.57 32.12 5.46
N GLN A 373 -10.36 32.52 5.06
CA GLN A 373 -10.03 32.76 3.65
C GLN A 373 -10.19 31.50 2.79
N LEU A 374 -9.72 30.34 3.27
CA LEU A 374 -9.92 29.06 2.57
C LEU A 374 -11.40 28.73 2.41
N SER A 375 -12.22 28.97 3.45
CA SER A 375 -13.66 28.73 3.42
C SER A 375 -14.36 29.62 2.39
N GLN A 376 -13.99 30.90 2.35
CA GLN A 376 -14.54 31.85 1.37
C GLN A 376 -14.17 31.45 -0.06
N LEU A 377 -12.90 31.12 -0.31
CA LEU A 377 -12.45 30.72 -1.65
C LEU A 377 -13.07 29.39 -2.09
N TYR A 378 -13.27 28.45 -1.17
CA TYR A 378 -13.95 27.20 -1.46
C TYR A 378 -15.40 27.41 -1.91
N HIS A 379 -16.13 28.39 -1.35
CA HIS A 379 -17.49 28.71 -1.78
C HIS A 379 -17.56 29.43 -3.14
N LEU A 380 -16.46 30.04 -3.57
CA LEU A 380 -16.38 30.75 -4.85
C LEU A 380 -15.88 29.86 -6.00
N ALA A 381 -15.32 28.70 -5.67
CA ALA A 381 -14.78 27.73 -6.61
C ALA A 381 -15.85 26.83 -7.21
#